data_AF-A0A660N4Y8-F1
#
_entry.id   AF-A0A660N4Y8-F1
#
_cell.length_a   1.000
_cell.length_b   1.000
_cell.length_c   1.000
_cell.angle_alpha   90.00
_cell.angle_beta   90.00
_cell.angle_gamma   90.00
#
_symmetry.space_group_name_H-M   'P 1'
#
loop_
_entity.id
_entity.type
_entity.pdbx_description
1 polymer ?
#
loop_
_entity_poly.entity_id
_entity_poly.type
_entity_poly.pdbx_seq_one_letter_code
_entity_poly.pdbx_strand_id
1 'polypeptide(L)'
;MQKFILLRGHQGSGKSTFAEQKIAEFQKEFPNAQIVHIENDKELTDENGVYRFSREALAQAQQKGMVVLKNTLKFGQQHKQNPILIINSNTNQKANACRSLLDLAKKFGFETEVYRLHNFYPNLHHVPESDVLAAYFRLNQNRVKGEIHVPAEQPISAAQQAAIDEMAKFHRMPLDFDETQQTYVTQRFLQCGQRDFTAKTSRKYPELRVLKYRSSVFYENRFNDALLEMRGLVVDAHDRIIVRPFKKVFNYSERIAKNSKYPIEISENHLVNAVVKVNGFLGVCTHVRLPEDHPSFGAAFQGKTLYSTTGSLDSGFAEMVQNHCSRYENIFMDYPNHTFLFEICDPSDVHIIREEFGATLIGIVEVATGRQWCEDELDKLAAQYGLKRPQVIKNITFGALQALLKTVEHEGFMVFDAESKEMLFKLKSPYYLISKFLGRSKSDNLGRKLDKRQVDEEFYPLIDHIAENKAYFNELGELEKIAFIQEFLQKVQAA
;
A
#
# COMPACT_ATOMS: atom_id res chain seq x y z
N MET A 1 -16.87 40.87 -14.28
CA MET A 1 -16.78 39.48 -14.78
C MET A 1 -15.89 38.66 -13.85
N GLN A 2 -16.41 37.64 -13.17
CA GLN A 2 -15.62 36.81 -12.26
C GLN A 2 -15.73 35.34 -12.69
N LYS A 3 -14.59 34.74 -13.08
CA LYS A 3 -14.55 33.42 -13.70
C LYS A 3 -13.54 32.50 -13.02
N PHE A 4 -13.93 31.25 -12.81
CA PHE A 4 -13.09 30.16 -12.38
C PHE A 4 -12.97 29.11 -13.49
N ILE A 5 -11.76 28.90 -13.98
CA ILE A 5 -11.45 27.90 -15.01
C ILE A 5 -10.74 26.72 -14.35
N LEU A 6 -11.27 25.52 -14.55
CA LEU A 6 -10.66 24.27 -14.13
C LEU A 6 -10.15 23.50 -15.34
N LEU A 7 -8.83 23.33 -15.46
CA LEU A 7 -8.24 22.50 -16.52
C LEU A 7 -8.05 21.07 -16.04
N ARG A 8 -8.29 20.10 -16.93
CA ARG A 8 -8.17 18.67 -16.65
C ARG A 8 -7.38 17.96 -17.74
N GLY A 9 -6.26 17.36 -17.37
CA GLY A 9 -5.31 16.75 -18.31
C GLY A 9 -4.19 15.98 -17.63
N HIS A 10 -3.58 15.04 -18.37
CA HIS A 10 -2.41 14.29 -17.89
C HIS A 10 -1.13 15.14 -18.01
N GLN A 11 0.00 14.57 -17.60
CA GLN A 11 1.33 15.14 -17.84
C GLN A 11 1.61 15.14 -19.34
N GLY A 12 2.01 16.29 -19.90
CA GLY A 12 2.18 16.47 -21.35
C GLY A 12 0.92 16.94 -22.11
N SER A 13 -0.20 17.20 -21.43
CA SER A 13 -1.43 17.64 -22.12
C SER A 13 -1.53 19.13 -22.45
N GLY A 14 -0.46 19.92 -22.23
CA GLY A 14 -0.44 21.36 -22.53
C GLY A 14 -1.23 22.26 -21.57
N LYS A 15 -1.48 21.83 -20.33
CA LYS A 15 -2.31 22.58 -19.35
C LYS A 15 -1.79 24.00 -19.07
N SER A 16 -0.49 24.14 -18.85
CA SER A 16 0.13 25.43 -18.50
C SER A 16 0.06 26.40 -19.68
N THR A 17 0.38 25.93 -20.88
CA THR A 17 0.25 26.70 -22.14
C THR A 17 -1.20 27.12 -22.41
N PHE A 18 -2.16 26.21 -22.24
CA PHE A 18 -3.58 26.56 -22.43
C PHE A 18 -4.08 27.52 -21.34
N ALA A 19 -3.54 27.44 -20.12
CA ALA A 19 -3.85 28.40 -19.06
C ALA A 19 -3.38 29.80 -19.43
N GLU A 20 -2.15 29.93 -19.93
CA GLU A 20 -1.60 31.21 -20.41
C GLU A 20 -2.43 31.79 -21.56
N GLN A 21 -2.86 30.96 -22.51
CA GLN A 21 -3.78 31.38 -23.56
C GLN A 21 -5.08 31.95 -23.00
N LYS A 22 -5.73 31.25 -22.06
CA LYS A 22 -6.98 31.71 -21.44
C LYS A 22 -6.81 32.98 -20.61
N ILE A 23 -5.66 33.13 -19.95
CA ILE A 23 -5.29 34.35 -19.25
C ILE A 23 -5.18 35.52 -20.24
N ALA A 24 -4.45 35.33 -21.34
CA ALA A 24 -4.29 36.37 -22.36
C ALA A 24 -5.62 36.75 -23.03
N GLU A 25 -6.49 35.77 -23.32
CA GLU A 25 -7.84 36.02 -23.83
C GLU A 25 -8.67 36.87 -22.85
N PHE A 26 -8.65 36.54 -21.55
CA PHE A 26 -9.38 37.28 -20.54
C PHE A 26 -8.83 38.70 -20.34
N GLN A 27 -7.51 38.87 -20.37
CA GLN A 27 -6.87 40.17 -20.21
C GLN A 27 -7.10 41.11 -21.40
N LYS A 28 -7.31 40.57 -22.61
CA LYS A 28 -7.71 41.39 -23.77
C LYS A 28 -9.07 42.05 -23.56
N GLU A 29 -10.02 41.36 -22.92
CA GLU A 29 -11.35 41.89 -22.61
C GLU A 29 -11.37 42.69 -21.31
N PHE A 30 -10.56 42.30 -20.32
CA PHE A 30 -10.44 42.93 -19.01
C PHE A 30 -8.98 43.25 -18.66
N PRO A 31 -8.39 44.34 -19.20
CA PRO A 31 -6.96 44.64 -19.03
C PRO A 31 -6.49 44.78 -17.57
N ASN A 32 -7.37 45.24 -16.69
CA ASN A 32 -7.09 45.45 -15.27
C ASN A 32 -7.59 44.28 -14.39
N ALA A 33 -7.83 43.11 -14.98
CA ALA A 33 -8.29 41.94 -14.26
C ALA A 33 -7.25 41.43 -13.26
N GLN A 34 -7.72 40.99 -12.10
CA GLN A 34 -6.91 40.20 -11.18
C GLN A 34 -6.81 38.76 -11.69
N ILE A 35 -5.60 38.29 -11.96
CA ILE A 35 -5.33 36.92 -12.42
C ILE A 35 -4.73 36.10 -11.29
N VAL A 36 -5.30 34.91 -11.05
CA VAL A 36 -4.78 33.94 -10.09
C VAL A 36 -4.61 32.59 -10.77
N HIS A 37 -3.37 32.15 -10.95
CA HIS A 37 -3.03 30.86 -11.56
C HIS A 37 -2.54 29.89 -10.50
N ILE A 38 -3.31 28.83 -10.26
CA ILE A 38 -3.00 27.76 -9.32
C ILE A 38 -2.42 26.57 -10.09
N GLU A 39 -1.15 26.27 -9.83
CA GLU A 39 -0.39 25.19 -10.45
C GLU A 39 0.64 24.66 -9.47
N ASN A 40 0.51 23.40 -9.06
CA ASN A 40 1.42 22.80 -8.09
C ASN A 40 2.83 22.69 -8.64
N ASP A 41 2.98 22.43 -9.95
CA ASP A 41 4.29 22.23 -10.56
C ASP A 41 5.15 23.52 -10.49
N LYS A 42 4.51 24.70 -10.53
CA LYS A 42 5.19 26.00 -10.28
C LYS A 42 5.69 26.15 -8.85
N GLU A 43 4.98 25.59 -7.87
CA GLU A 43 5.38 25.60 -6.45
C GLU A 43 6.45 24.55 -6.14
N LEU A 44 6.56 23.52 -6.97
CA LEU A 44 7.56 22.44 -6.85
C LEU A 44 8.85 22.73 -7.64
N THR A 45 8.89 23.85 -8.37
CA THR A 45 10.04 24.28 -9.17
C THR A 45 10.75 25.40 -8.40
N ASP A 46 12.04 25.24 -8.13
CA ASP A 46 12.82 26.28 -7.45
C ASP A 46 13.15 27.47 -8.38
N GLU A 47 13.76 28.51 -7.81
CA GLU A 47 14.11 29.76 -8.52
C GLU A 47 15.07 29.54 -9.71
N ASN A 48 15.78 28.41 -9.73
CA ASN A 48 16.67 28.02 -10.82
C ASN A 48 15.99 27.15 -11.88
N GLY A 49 14.67 26.95 -11.78
CA GLY A 49 13.90 26.12 -12.70
C GLY A 49 14.00 24.62 -12.41
N VAL A 50 14.56 24.20 -11.26
CA VAL A 50 14.71 22.77 -10.94
C VAL A 50 13.46 22.26 -10.23
N TYR A 51 12.76 21.33 -10.87
CA TYR A 51 11.58 20.66 -10.30
C TYR A 51 11.98 19.60 -9.27
N ARG A 52 11.42 19.67 -8.05
CA ARG A 52 11.67 18.73 -6.96
C ARG A 52 10.36 18.18 -6.38
N PHE A 53 10.06 16.92 -6.70
CA PHE A 53 8.88 16.25 -6.17
C PHE A 53 9.12 15.62 -4.80
N SER A 54 8.29 15.97 -3.82
CA SER A 54 8.07 15.16 -2.62
C SER A 54 6.58 15.14 -2.26
N ARG A 55 6.14 14.15 -1.48
CA ARG A 55 4.73 14.07 -1.06
C ARG A 55 4.37 15.24 -0.15
N GLU A 56 5.31 15.63 0.70
CA GLU A 56 5.20 16.74 1.64
C GLU A 56 5.10 18.07 0.90
N ALA A 57 5.99 18.31 -0.07
CA ALA A 57 5.97 19.53 -0.88
C ALA A 57 4.70 19.62 -1.73
N LEU A 58 4.25 18.50 -2.33
CA LEU A 58 2.99 18.46 -3.07
C LEU A 58 1.79 18.79 -2.16
N ALA A 59 1.76 18.23 -0.94
CA ALA A 59 0.69 18.51 0.02
C ALA A 59 0.68 19.99 0.44
N GLN A 60 1.85 20.58 0.67
CA GLN A 60 2.01 22.00 0.97
C GLN A 60 1.55 22.89 -0.21
N ALA A 61 1.96 22.57 -1.44
CA ALA A 61 1.53 23.27 -2.64
C ALA A 61 0.00 23.22 -2.82
N GLN A 62 -0.61 22.06 -2.61
CA GLN A 62 -2.07 21.90 -2.65
C GLN A 62 -2.78 22.72 -1.57
N GLN A 63 -2.25 22.73 -0.34
CA GLN A 63 -2.78 23.52 0.76
C GLN A 63 -2.69 25.02 0.46
N LYS A 64 -1.52 25.50 -0.01
CA LYS A 64 -1.30 26.88 -0.43
C LYS A 64 -2.27 27.28 -1.54
N GLY A 65 -2.40 26.47 -2.59
CA GLY A 65 -3.35 26.69 -3.67
C GLY A 65 -4.81 26.78 -3.19
N MET A 66 -5.22 25.94 -2.23
CA MET A 66 -6.55 25.99 -1.63
C MET A 66 -6.78 27.27 -0.79
N VAL A 67 -5.77 27.74 -0.06
CA VAL A 67 -5.83 28.99 0.69
C VAL A 67 -5.98 30.17 -0.27
N VAL A 68 -5.15 30.22 -1.31
CA VAL A 68 -5.22 31.25 -2.35
C VAL A 68 -6.60 31.26 -3.00
N LEU A 69 -7.11 30.10 -3.45
CA LEU A 69 -8.46 29.98 -4.01
C LEU A 69 -9.53 30.57 -3.08
N LYS A 70 -9.56 30.14 -1.81
CA LYS A 70 -10.57 30.60 -0.84
C LYS A 70 -10.49 32.10 -0.60
N ASN A 71 -9.29 32.65 -0.50
CA ASN A 71 -9.10 34.08 -0.27
C ASN A 71 -9.55 34.89 -1.49
N THR A 72 -9.20 34.46 -2.70
CA THR A 72 -9.63 35.14 -3.94
C THR A 72 -11.14 35.05 -4.13
N LEU A 73 -11.77 33.90 -3.84
CA LEU A 73 -13.22 33.76 -3.92
C LEU A 73 -13.94 34.68 -2.92
N LYS A 74 -13.45 34.79 -1.68
CA LYS A 74 -13.99 35.74 -0.68
C LYS A 74 -13.84 37.19 -1.13
N PHE A 75 -12.67 37.55 -1.65
CA PHE A 75 -12.41 38.88 -2.19
C PHE A 75 -13.36 39.20 -3.36
N GLY A 76 -13.51 38.28 -4.32
CA GLY A 76 -14.42 38.47 -5.45
C GLY A 76 -15.88 38.66 -5.01
N GLN A 77 -16.33 37.89 -4.03
CA GLN A 77 -17.68 38.03 -3.47
C GLN A 77 -17.92 39.43 -2.85
N GLN A 78 -16.90 40.01 -2.20
CA GLN A 78 -16.96 41.37 -1.65
C GLN A 78 -16.85 42.45 -2.73
N HIS A 79 -16.16 42.17 -3.84
CA HIS A 79 -15.86 43.11 -4.91
C HIS A 79 -16.41 42.65 -6.27
N LYS A 80 -17.73 42.46 -6.38
CA LYS A 80 -18.40 41.90 -7.57
C LYS A 80 -18.08 42.59 -8.90
N GLN A 81 -17.74 43.88 -8.86
CA GLN A 81 -17.41 44.67 -10.06
C GLN A 81 -15.98 44.42 -10.57
N ASN A 82 -15.09 43.91 -9.72
CA ASN A 82 -13.71 43.66 -10.12
C ASN A 82 -13.65 42.46 -11.06
N PRO A 83 -13.05 42.58 -12.26
CA PRO A 83 -12.78 41.44 -13.10
C PRO A 83 -11.75 40.52 -12.46
N ILE A 84 -12.09 39.25 -12.27
CA ILE A 84 -11.18 38.27 -11.64
C ILE A 84 -11.22 36.99 -12.46
N LEU A 85 -10.05 36.48 -12.84
CA LEU A 85 -9.88 35.15 -13.39
C LEU A 85 -9.06 34.30 -12.43
N ILE A 86 -9.64 33.19 -12.00
CA ILE A 86 -8.91 32.14 -11.29
C ILE A 86 -8.79 30.94 -12.23
N ILE A 87 -7.57 30.45 -12.48
CA ILE A 87 -7.35 29.26 -13.28
C ILE A 87 -6.60 28.20 -12.48
N ASN A 88 -7.13 26.99 -12.42
CA ASN A 88 -6.50 25.84 -11.79
C ASN A 88 -6.06 24.84 -12.87
N SER A 89 -4.75 24.72 -13.04
CA SER A 89 -4.12 23.96 -14.14
C SER A 89 -3.47 22.65 -13.70
N ASN A 90 -3.75 22.20 -12.47
CA ASN A 90 -3.32 20.90 -11.98
C ASN A 90 -3.93 19.76 -12.82
N THR A 91 -3.42 18.54 -12.68
CA THR A 91 -3.92 17.39 -13.46
C THR A 91 -5.41 17.10 -13.23
N ASN A 92 -5.92 17.40 -12.03
CA ASN A 92 -7.34 17.38 -11.69
C ASN A 92 -8.06 16.08 -12.08
N GLN A 93 -7.43 14.93 -11.79
CA GLN A 93 -7.93 13.61 -12.24
C GLN A 93 -9.20 13.14 -11.51
N LYS A 94 -9.41 13.52 -10.24
CA LYS A 94 -10.53 13.03 -9.41
C LYS A 94 -11.78 13.87 -9.60
N ALA A 95 -12.88 13.26 -10.07
CA ALA A 95 -14.14 13.96 -10.34
C ALA A 95 -14.71 14.67 -9.10
N ASN A 96 -14.72 14.00 -7.94
CA ASN A 96 -15.27 14.58 -6.71
C ASN A 96 -14.51 15.82 -6.24
N ALA A 97 -13.17 15.79 -6.30
CA ALA A 97 -12.36 16.95 -5.95
C ALA A 97 -12.63 18.14 -6.90
N CYS A 98 -12.78 17.85 -8.19
CA CYS A 98 -13.15 18.86 -9.20
C CYS A 98 -14.52 19.46 -8.92
N ARG A 99 -15.53 18.63 -8.62
CA ARG A 99 -16.88 19.09 -8.25
C ARG A 99 -16.83 19.99 -7.02
N SER A 100 -16.11 19.61 -5.96
CA SER A 100 -15.96 20.44 -4.77
C SER A 100 -15.35 21.82 -5.07
N LEU A 101 -14.37 21.90 -5.97
CA LEU A 101 -13.79 23.19 -6.39
C LEU A 101 -14.81 24.04 -7.17
N LEU A 102 -15.53 23.43 -8.11
CA LEU A 102 -16.53 24.11 -8.95
C LEU A 102 -17.72 24.60 -8.12
N ASP A 103 -18.22 23.76 -7.22
CA ASP A 103 -19.34 24.09 -6.33
C ASP A 103 -18.94 25.21 -5.35
N LEU A 104 -17.68 25.19 -4.88
CA LEU A 104 -17.14 26.27 -4.07
C LEU A 104 -17.09 27.58 -4.87
N ALA A 105 -16.56 27.59 -6.09
CA ALA A 105 -16.51 28.80 -6.92
C ALA A 105 -17.92 29.37 -7.20
N LYS A 106 -18.87 28.51 -7.58
CA LYS A 106 -20.28 28.89 -7.80
C LYS A 106 -20.93 29.47 -6.56
N LYS A 107 -20.67 28.88 -5.38
CA LYS A 107 -21.19 29.38 -4.10
C LYS A 107 -20.75 30.82 -3.81
N PHE A 108 -19.56 31.21 -4.28
CA PHE A 108 -19.03 32.57 -4.15
C PHE A 108 -19.40 33.49 -5.32
N GLY A 109 -20.22 33.02 -6.28
CA GLY A 109 -20.74 33.81 -7.39
C GLY A 109 -19.86 33.86 -8.63
N PHE A 110 -18.83 33.01 -8.73
CA PHE A 110 -17.99 32.91 -9.92
C PHE A 110 -18.66 32.06 -10.99
N GLU A 111 -18.57 32.49 -12.24
CA GLU A 111 -18.85 31.64 -13.39
C GLU A 111 -17.79 30.55 -13.49
N THR A 112 -18.18 29.34 -13.90
CA THR A 112 -17.26 28.20 -13.95
C THR A 112 -17.19 27.56 -15.31
N GLU A 113 -15.98 27.32 -15.80
CA GLU A 113 -15.71 26.53 -17.00
C GLU A 113 -14.76 25.38 -16.67
N VAL A 114 -14.95 24.25 -17.33
CA VAL A 114 -14.08 23.07 -17.18
C VAL A 114 -13.58 22.68 -18.55
N TYR A 115 -12.27 22.67 -18.75
CA TYR A 115 -11.66 22.25 -20.02
C TYR A 115 -10.96 20.91 -19.87
N ARG A 116 -11.22 19.99 -20.80
CA ARG A 116 -10.56 18.69 -20.89
C ARG A 116 -9.55 18.72 -22.04
N LEU A 117 -8.27 18.56 -21.72
CA LEU A 117 -7.18 18.58 -22.69
C LEU A 117 -6.75 17.16 -23.09
N HIS A 118 -6.48 16.98 -24.39
CA HIS A 118 -6.24 15.68 -25.04
C HIS A 118 -4.89 15.57 -25.78
N ASN A 119 -4.03 16.59 -25.69
CA ASN A 119 -2.70 16.54 -26.32
C ASN A 119 -1.77 15.53 -25.64
N PHE A 120 -0.86 14.94 -26.41
CA PHE A 120 0.21 14.06 -25.95
C PHE A 120 1.59 14.61 -26.33
N TYR A 121 1.93 15.79 -25.80
CA TYR A 121 3.28 16.35 -25.98
C TYR A 121 4.31 15.60 -25.10
N PRO A 122 5.61 15.67 -25.44
CA PRO A 122 6.68 15.25 -24.54
C PRO A 122 6.52 15.92 -23.17
N ASN A 123 6.42 15.12 -22.11
CA ASN A 123 6.23 15.67 -20.77
C ASN A 123 7.58 16.06 -20.16
N LEU A 124 7.70 17.32 -19.73
CA LEU A 124 8.94 17.93 -19.22
C LEU A 124 9.47 17.27 -17.92
N HIS A 125 8.64 16.49 -17.23
CA HIS A 125 8.97 15.87 -15.97
C HIS A 125 9.43 14.41 -16.12
N HIS A 126 9.64 13.94 -17.36
CA HIS A 126 10.07 12.58 -17.69
C HIS A 126 9.23 11.49 -16.99
N VAL A 127 7.94 11.76 -16.79
CA VAL A 127 6.99 10.79 -16.27
C VAL A 127 6.90 9.63 -17.26
N PRO A 128 7.06 8.38 -16.80
CA PRO A 128 6.97 7.20 -17.65
C PRO A 128 5.67 7.17 -18.45
N GLU A 129 5.73 6.74 -19.71
CA GLU A 129 4.57 6.73 -20.60
C GLU A 129 3.41 5.92 -20.02
N SER A 130 3.69 4.80 -19.35
CA SER A 130 2.68 3.99 -18.66
C SER A 130 1.86 4.80 -17.64
N ASP A 131 2.51 5.69 -16.90
CA ASP A 131 1.85 6.52 -15.88
C ASP A 131 1.02 7.64 -16.52
N VAL A 132 1.49 8.18 -17.65
CA VAL A 132 0.77 9.15 -18.48
C VAL A 132 -0.51 8.53 -19.04
N LEU A 133 -0.43 7.33 -19.62
CA LEU A 133 -1.58 6.60 -20.15
C LEU A 133 -2.57 6.24 -19.04
N ALA A 134 -2.09 5.76 -17.89
CA ALA A 134 -2.93 5.48 -16.75
C ALA A 134 -3.63 6.75 -16.22
N ALA A 135 -2.97 7.91 -16.25
CA ALA A 135 -3.60 9.19 -15.91
C ALA A 135 -4.69 9.59 -16.91
N TYR A 136 -4.44 9.44 -18.20
CA TYR A 136 -5.43 9.70 -19.25
C TYR A 136 -6.65 8.78 -19.12
N PHE A 137 -6.42 7.48 -18.90
CA PHE A 137 -7.48 6.50 -18.66
C PHE A 137 -8.33 6.87 -17.44
N ARG A 138 -7.70 7.23 -16.32
CA ARG A 138 -8.41 7.68 -15.10
C ARG A 138 -9.26 8.92 -15.35
N LEU A 139 -8.75 9.90 -16.11
CA LEU A 139 -9.51 11.09 -16.47
C LEU A 139 -10.77 10.73 -17.27
N ASN A 140 -10.69 9.76 -18.18
CA ASN A 140 -11.83 9.29 -18.98
C ASN A 140 -12.88 8.56 -18.13
N GLN A 141 -12.46 7.84 -17.09
CA GLN A 141 -13.36 7.20 -16.12
C GLN A 141 -13.99 8.20 -15.13
N ASN A 142 -13.30 9.31 -14.84
CA ASN A 142 -13.71 10.28 -13.82
C ASN A 142 -14.28 11.56 -14.43
N ARG A 143 -15.25 11.45 -15.33
CA ARG A 143 -15.84 12.60 -16.04
C ARG A 143 -16.45 13.65 -15.10
N VAL A 144 -16.32 14.91 -15.49
CA VAL A 144 -16.93 16.06 -14.81
C VAL A 144 -18.02 16.65 -15.72
N LYS A 145 -19.16 17.00 -15.13
CA LYS A 145 -20.29 17.54 -15.90
C LYS A 145 -19.90 18.91 -16.50
N GLY A 146 -20.16 19.10 -17.79
CA GLY A 146 -19.87 20.36 -18.48
C GLY A 146 -18.42 20.51 -18.94
N GLU A 147 -17.67 19.41 -19.09
CA GLU A 147 -16.35 19.42 -19.70
C GLU A 147 -16.41 19.90 -21.16
N ILE A 148 -15.66 20.97 -21.46
CA ILE A 148 -15.39 21.46 -22.81
C ILE A 148 -14.13 20.73 -23.29
N HIS A 149 -14.30 19.84 -24.27
CA HIS A 149 -13.20 19.08 -24.82
C HIS A 149 -12.41 19.94 -25.83
N VAL A 150 -11.15 20.21 -25.50
CA VAL A 150 -10.25 20.99 -26.37
C VAL A 150 -9.68 20.04 -27.43
N PRO A 151 -9.84 20.35 -28.73
CA PRO A 151 -9.22 19.59 -29.81
C PRO A 151 -7.70 19.45 -29.61
N ALA A 152 -7.16 18.27 -29.86
CA ALA A 152 -5.73 18.02 -29.75
C ALA A 152 -5.03 18.39 -31.06
N GLU A 153 -3.93 19.14 -30.95
CA GLU A 153 -2.97 19.36 -32.03
C GLU A 153 -2.07 18.12 -32.20
N GLN A 154 -1.65 17.53 -31.08
CA GLN A 154 -0.93 16.26 -31.05
C GLN A 154 -1.81 15.20 -30.37
N PRO A 155 -2.70 14.53 -31.11
CA PRO A 155 -3.60 13.53 -30.56
C PRO A 155 -2.85 12.29 -30.07
N ILE A 156 -3.55 11.46 -29.29
CA ILE A 156 -3.08 10.14 -28.88
C ILE A 156 -2.67 9.31 -30.11
N SER A 157 -1.54 8.60 -30.03
CA SER A 157 -1.09 7.72 -31.11
C SER A 157 -1.90 6.41 -31.16
N ALA A 158 -1.85 5.69 -32.29
CA ALA A 158 -2.53 4.39 -32.41
C ALA A 158 -2.04 3.37 -31.36
N ALA A 159 -0.73 3.35 -31.08
CA ALA A 159 -0.14 2.47 -30.06
C ALA A 159 -0.62 2.84 -28.64
N GLN A 160 -0.66 4.13 -28.32
CA GLN A 160 -1.18 4.61 -27.04
C GLN A 160 -2.68 4.32 -26.89
N GLN A 161 -3.46 4.47 -27.96
CA GLN A 161 -4.88 4.14 -27.94
C GLN A 161 -5.11 2.65 -27.72
N ALA A 162 -4.33 1.77 -28.37
CA ALA A 162 -4.38 0.33 -28.15
C ALA A 162 -4.09 -0.03 -26.68
N ALA A 163 -3.11 0.60 -26.05
CA ALA A 163 -2.81 0.40 -24.63
C ALA A 163 -3.97 0.85 -23.72
N ILE A 164 -4.63 1.97 -24.03
CA ILE A 164 -5.82 2.45 -23.30
C ILE A 164 -6.99 1.48 -23.45
N ASP A 165 -7.21 0.95 -24.65
CA ASP A 165 -8.27 -0.01 -24.93
C ASP A 165 -8.02 -1.34 -24.18
N GLU A 166 -6.76 -1.74 -24.06
CA GLU A 166 -6.35 -2.89 -23.26
C GLU A 166 -6.63 -2.66 -21.77
N MET A 167 -6.27 -1.49 -21.22
CA MET A 167 -6.62 -1.12 -19.83
C MET A 167 -8.14 -1.16 -19.57
N ALA A 168 -8.96 -0.80 -20.57
CA ALA A 168 -10.41 -0.84 -20.46
C ALA A 168 -10.99 -2.26 -20.35
N LYS A 169 -10.35 -3.23 -21.01
CA LYS A 169 -10.80 -4.63 -21.06
C LYS A 169 -10.19 -5.48 -19.94
N PHE A 170 -8.99 -5.14 -19.47
CA PHE A 170 -8.17 -5.90 -18.54
C PHE A 170 -8.96 -6.51 -17.36
N HIS A 171 -9.73 -5.70 -16.63
CA HIS A 171 -10.47 -6.17 -15.45
C HIS A 171 -11.61 -7.17 -15.76
N ARG A 172 -11.95 -7.39 -17.04
CA ARG A 172 -12.97 -8.34 -17.49
C ARG A 172 -12.37 -9.63 -18.04
N MET A 173 -11.06 -9.69 -18.21
CA MET A 173 -10.34 -10.84 -18.75
C MET A 173 -9.71 -11.65 -17.61
N PRO A 174 -9.50 -12.97 -17.81
CA PRO A 174 -8.70 -13.75 -16.88
C PRO A 174 -7.27 -13.20 -16.80
N LEU A 175 -6.61 -13.47 -15.67
CA LEU A 175 -5.20 -13.15 -15.52
C LEU A 175 -4.35 -14.12 -16.35
N ASP A 176 -3.31 -13.58 -16.98
CA ASP A 176 -2.28 -14.39 -17.61
C ASP A 176 -1.27 -14.86 -16.55
N PHE A 177 -0.65 -16.01 -16.79
CA PHE A 177 0.43 -16.55 -15.98
C PHE A 177 1.73 -16.55 -16.79
N ASP A 178 2.81 -15.99 -16.24
CA ASP A 178 4.14 -16.03 -16.83
C ASP A 178 4.83 -17.34 -16.41
N GLU A 179 4.91 -18.29 -17.34
CA GLU A 179 5.55 -19.59 -17.12
C GLU A 179 7.06 -19.50 -16.92
N THR A 180 7.72 -18.46 -17.43
CA THR A 180 9.18 -18.31 -17.28
C THR A 180 9.52 -17.88 -15.85
N GLN A 181 8.72 -16.98 -15.29
CA GLN A 181 8.93 -16.46 -13.93
C GLN A 181 8.02 -17.12 -12.90
N GLN A 182 7.11 -18.01 -13.31
CA GLN A 182 6.14 -18.69 -12.44
C GLN A 182 5.34 -17.69 -11.59
N THR A 183 4.67 -16.73 -12.23
CA THR A 183 3.96 -15.63 -11.55
C THR A 183 2.74 -15.12 -12.32
N TYR A 184 1.72 -14.64 -11.60
CA TYR A 184 0.62 -13.85 -12.17
C TYR A 184 0.96 -12.36 -12.32
N VAL A 185 2.11 -11.90 -11.82
CA VAL A 185 2.60 -10.53 -11.94
C VAL A 185 3.28 -10.34 -13.30
N THR A 186 2.49 -10.45 -14.36
CA THR A 186 2.97 -10.32 -15.74
C THR A 186 3.19 -8.86 -16.13
N GLN A 187 3.94 -8.62 -17.21
CA GLN A 187 4.11 -7.28 -17.78
C GLN A 187 2.75 -6.61 -18.06
N ARG A 188 1.79 -7.37 -18.59
CA ARG A 188 0.41 -6.90 -18.81
C ARG A 188 -0.26 -6.49 -17.49
N PHE A 189 -0.08 -7.27 -16.41
CA PHE A 189 -0.62 -6.89 -15.10
C PHE A 189 0.02 -5.61 -14.57
N LEU A 190 1.34 -5.44 -14.72
CA LEU A 190 2.06 -4.24 -14.28
C LEU A 190 1.60 -2.98 -15.05
N GLN A 191 1.24 -3.13 -16.33
CA GLN A 191 0.73 -2.05 -17.16
C GLN A 191 -0.73 -1.70 -16.85
N CYS A 192 -1.61 -2.71 -16.73
CA CYS A 192 -3.05 -2.50 -16.67
C CYS A 192 -3.63 -2.51 -15.24
N GLY A 193 -2.95 -3.14 -14.28
CA GLY A 193 -3.40 -3.35 -12.90
C GLY A 193 -3.08 -2.21 -11.92
N GLN A 194 -2.50 -1.09 -12.39
CA GLN A 194 -1.92 -0.02 -11.55
C GLN A 194 -2.87 0.62 -10.53
N ARG A 195 -4.19 0.48 -10.72
CA ARG A 195 -5.19 0.92 -9.74
C ARG A 195 -4.99 0.23 -8.40
N ASP A 196 -4.63 -1.05 -8.40
CA ASP A 196 -4.73 -1.93 -7.23
C ASP A 196 -3.39 -2.13 -6.51
N PHE A 197 -2.27 -1.62 -7.05
CA PHE A 197 -0.95 -1.69 -6.41
C PHE A 197 -0.16 -0.38 -6.47
N THR A 198 0.94 -0.33 -5.72
CA THR A 198 1.99 0.69 -5.79
C THR A 198 3.30 0.02 -6.19
N ALA A 199 4.04 0.66 -7.10
CA ALA A 199 5.43 0.35 -7.38
C ALA A 199 6.30 1.49 -6.83
N LYS A 200 7.12 1.22 -5.81
CA LYS A 200 8.02 2.21 -5.20
C LYS A 200 9.46 1.92 -5.64
N THR A 201 10.01 2.79 -6.47
CA THR A 201 11.43 2.73 -6.85
C THR A 201 12.32 2.92 -5.63
N SER A 202 13.38 2.12 -5.53
CA SER A 202 14.37 2.26 -4.46
C SER A 202 15.25 3.49 -4.69
N ARG A 203 15.61 4.17 -3.61
CA ARG A 203 16.59 5.26 -3.66
C ARG A 203 18.01 4.73 -3.75
N LYS A 204 18.30 3.63 -3.04
CA LYS A 204 19.61 2.97 -3.03
C LYS A 204 19.90 2.22 -4.33
N TYR A 205 18.88 1.65 -4.94
CA TYR A 205 18.96 0.90 -6.21
C TYR A 205 17.86 1.39 -7.16
N PRO A 206 18.09 2.48 -7.92
CA PRO A 206 17.09 3.08 -8.81
C PRO A 206 16.50 2.12 -9.86
N GLU A 207 17.19 1.03 -10.15
CA GLU A 207 16.78 -0.05 -11.06
C GLU A 207 15.74 -0.99 -10.44
N LEU A 208 15.53 -0.93 -9.12
CA LEU A 208 14.62 -1.83 -8.40
C LEU A 208 13.34 -1.14 -7.96
N ARG A 209 12.22 -1.87 -8.02
CA ARG A 209 10.90 -1.39 -7.61
C ARG A 209 10.23 -2.38 -6.66
N VAL A 210 9.76 -1.90 -5.52
CA VAL A 210 8.96 -2.70 -4.57
C VAL A 210 7.49 -2.61 -4.93
N LEU A 211 6.87 -3.76 -5.21
CA LEU A 211 5.46 -3.90 -5.54
C LEU A 211 4.65 -4.28 -4.30
N LYS A 212 3.60 -3.48 -4.03
CA LYS A 212 2.70 -3.67 -2.90
C LYS A 212 1.25 -3.38 -3.28
N TYR A 213 0.32 -4.30 -2.99
CA TYR A 213 -1.11 -4.03 -3.15
C TYR A 213 -1.54 -2.82 -2.29
N ARG A 214 -2.53 -2.05 -2.77
CA ARG A 214 -3.08 -0.91 -2.03
C ARG A 214 -3.98 -1.36 -0.90
N SER A 215 -4.08 -0.57 0.15
CA SER A 215 -5.00 -0.85 1.27
C SER A 215 -6.47 -0.94 0.82
N SER A 216 -6.87 -0.18 -0.21
CA SER A 216 -8.20 -0.26 -0.82
C SER A 216 -8.53 -1.64 -1.40
N VAL A 217 -7.53 -2.42 -1.84
CA VAL A 217 -7.75 -3.82 -2.28
C VAL A 217 -8.27 -4.66 -1.13
N PHE A 218 -7.75 -4.44 0.08
CA PHE A 218 -8.17 -5.14 1.27
C PHE A 218 -9.60 -4.75 1.68
N TYR A 219 -9.89 -3.45 1.82
CA TYR A 219 -11.20 -2.98 2.28
C TYR A 219 -12.33 -3.28 1.30
N GLU A 220 -12.05 -3.30 0.00
CA GLU A 220 -13.03 -3.55 -1.05
C GLU A 220 -13.02 -5.01 -1.54
N ASN A 221 -12.27 -5.88 -0.86
CA ASN A 221 -12.13 -7.31 -1.17
C ASN A 221 -11.81 -7.58 -2.66
N ARG A 222 -10.87 -6.81 -3.23
CA ARG A 222 -10.51 -6.87 -4.67
C ARG A 222 -9.34 -7.79 -5.01
N PHE A 223 -8.86 -8.62 -4.08
CA PHE A 223 -7.73 -9.51 -4.34
C PHE A 223 -7.94 -10.40 -5.57
N ASN A 224 -6.84 -10.71 -6.25
CA ASN A 224 -6.65 -11.68 -7.33
C ASN A 224 -5.22 -12.25 -7.18
N ASP A 225 -4.85 -13.28 -7.93
CA ASP A 225 -3.60 -14.03 -7.66
C ASP A 225 -2.34 -13.16 -7.78
N ALA A 226 -2.27 -12.26 -8.75
CA ALA A 226 -1.16 -11.30 -8.87
C ALA A 226 -1.06 -10.38 -7.64
N LEU A 227 -2.20 -9.86 -7.14
CA LEU A 227 -2.20 -9.02 -5.93
C LEU A 227 -1.84 -9.79 -4.66
N LEU A 228 -2.04 -11.11 -4.63
CA LEU A 228 -1.54 -11.93 -3.52
C LEU A 228 -0.02 -11.95 -3.49
N GLU A 229 0.64 -11.97 -4.64
CA GLU A 229 2.11 -11.96 -4.77
C GLU A 229 2.71 -10.58 -4.48
N MET A 230 1.99 -9.49 -4.73
CA MET A 230 2.45 -8.11 -4.51
C MET A 230 2.41 -7.69 -3.02
N ARG A 231 3.15 -8.41 -2.16
CA ARG A 231 3.32 -8.10 -0.73
C ARG A 231 4.79 -7.82 -0.39
N GLY A 232 5.44 -6.97 -1.19
CA GLY A 232 6.87 -6.66 -1.09
C GLY A 232 7.73 -7.33 -2.15
N LEU A 233 7.12 -7.86 -3.21
CA LEU A 233 7.80 -8.38 -4.39
C LEU A 233 8.71 -7.28 -4.97
N VAL A 234 9.96 -7.60 -5.29
CA VAL A 234 10.89 -6.65 -5.89
C VAL A 234 11.20 -7.09 -7.30
N VAL A 235 11.01 -6.18 -8.25
CA VAL A 235 11.37 -6.38 -9.66
C VAL A 235 12.44 -5.39 -10.10
N ASP A 236 13.22 -5.77 -11.10
CA ASP A 236 14.18 -4.88 -11.75
C ASP A 236 13.53 -3.97 -12.82
N ALA A 237 14.37 -3.27 -13.60
CA ALA A 237 13.94 -2.37 -14.67
C ALA A 237 13.31 -3.10 -15.88
N HIS A 238 13.48 -4.42 -15.96
CA HIS A 238 12.94 -5.29 -17.01
C HIS A 238 11.79 -6.18 -16.51
N ASP A 239 11.22 -5.83 -15.35
CA ASP A 239 10.15 -6.57 -14.69
C ASP A 239 10.53 -8.02 -14.32
N ARG A 240 11.83 -8.29 -14.12
CA ARG A 240 12.33 -9.57 -13.61
C ARG A 240 12.30 -9.60 -12.09
N ILE A 241 11.82 -10.70 -11.51
CA ILE A 241 11.70 -10.83 -10.06
C ILE A 241 13.08 -11.03 -9.43
N ILE A 242 13.45 -10.13 -8.50
CA ILE A 242 14.74 -10.13 -7.79
C ILE A 242 14.58 -10.58 -6.33
N VAL A 243 13.45 -10.23 -5.69
CA VAL A 243 13.11 -10.65 -4.32
C VAL A 243 11.68 -11.12 -4.30
N ARG A 244 11.42 -12.30 -3.72
CA ARG A 244 10.10 -12.95 -3.72
C ARG A 244 9.65 -13.33 -2.29
N PRO A 245 9.00 -12.40 -1.56
CA PRO A 245 8.45 -12.72 -0.23
C PRO A 245 7.19 -13.59 -0.29
N PHE A 246 6.65 -13.94 0.89
CA PHE A 246 5.37 -14.66 0.98
C PHE A 246 4.23 -13.97 0.23
N LYS A 247 3.41 -14.80 -0.41
CA LYS A 247 2.07 -14.40 -0.87
C LYS A 247 1.20 -13.97 0.31
N LYS A 248 0.18 -13.16 0.03
CA LYS A 248 -0.83 -12.75 1.01
C LYS A 248 -1.66 -13.95 1.46
N VAL A 249 -1.58 -14.26 2.74
CA VAL A 249 -2.37 -15.31 3.39
C VAL A 249 -3.55 -14.69 4.16
N PHE A 250 -4.71 -15.32 4.10
CA PHE A 250 -5.96 -14.83 4.71
C PHE A 250 -6.17 -15.42 6.11
N ASN A 251 -6.87 -14.69 6.98
CA ASN A 251 -7.33 -15.26 8.24
C ASN A 251 -8.38 -16.35 7.95
N TYR A 252 -8.49 -17.35 8.83
CA TYR A 252 -9.54 -18.36 8.72
C TYR A 252 -10.94 -17.72 8.58
N SER A 253 -11.23 -16.70 9.39
CA SER A 253 -12.49 -15.94 9.32
C SER A 253 -12.72 -15.22 7.98
N GLU A 254 -11.66 -14.81 7.28
CA GLU A 254 -11.76 -14.23 5.93
C GLU A 254 -12.05 -15.31 4.88
N ARG A 255 -11.61 -16.56 5.09
CA ARG A 255 -11.85 -17.67 4.15
C ARG A 255 -13.22 -18.30 4.30
N ILE A 256 -13.81 -18.32 5.49
CA ILE A 256 -15.17 -18.85 5.71
C ILE A 256 -16.28 -17.79 5.51
N ALA A 257 -15.91 -16.54 5.24
CA ALA A 257 -16.89 -15.48 4.99
C ALA A 257 -17.69 -15.76 3.71
N LYS A 258 -18.99 -15.44 3.72
CA LYS A 258 -19.92 -15.70 2.60
C LYS A 258 -19.44 -15.12 1.25
N ASN A 259 -18.72 -14.02 1.27
CA ASN A 259 -18.19 -13.33 0.09
C ASN A 259 -16.67 -13.52 -0.07
N SER A 260 -16.09 -14.57 0.52
CA SER A 260 -14.67 -14.86 0.37
C SER A 260 -14.35 -15.15 -1.10
N LYS A 261 -13.30 -14.51 -1.62
CA LYS A 261 -12.76 -14.83 -2.94
C LYS A 261 -11.94 -16.11 -2.97
N TYR A 262 -11.47 -16.53 -1.80
CA TYR A 262 -10.64 -17.72 -1.63
C TYR A 262 -11.25 -18.56 -0.50
N PRO A 263 -12.45 -19.13 -0.72
CA PRO A 263 -13.13 -19.88 0.33
C PRO A 263 -12.33 -21.09 0.75
N ILE A 264 -12.53 -21.56 1.98
CA ILE A 264 -12.03 -22.86 2.44
C ILE A 264 -13.13 -23.62 3.14
N GLU A 265 -13.11 -24.94 2.94
CA GLU A 265 -13.85 -25.91 3.72
C GLU A 265 -12.83 -26.83 4.37
N ILE A 266 -12.89 -26.95 5.70
CA ILE A 266 -11.99 -27.79 6.48
C ILE A 266 -12.79 -28.44 7.61
N SER A 267 -12.70 -29.75 7.73
CA SER A 267 -13.39 -30.49 8.80
C SER A 267 -12.61 -30.43 10.10
N GLU A 268 -13.29 -30.60 11.24
CA GLU A 268 -12.64 -30.62 12.55
C GLU A 268 -11.62 -31.76 12.69
N ASN A 269 -11.80 -32.87 11.96
CA ASN A 269 -10.90 -34.03 11.98
C ASN A 269 -9.73 -33.89 11.01
N HIS A 270 -9.71 -32.84 10.16
CA HIS A 270 -8.63 -32.61 9.20
C HIS A 270 -7.31 -32.39 9.93
N LEU A 271 -6.25 -33.07 9.49
CA LEU A 271 -4.94 -32.95 10.10
C LEU A 271 -4.20 -31.73 9.55
N VAL A 272 -3.65 -30.93 10.46
CA VAL A 272 -2.88 -29.72 10.13
C VAL A 272 -1.57 -29.68 10.90
N ASN A 273 -0.62 -28.92 10.37
CA ASN A 273 0.54 -28.45 11.10
C ASN A 273 0.33 -26.98 11.48
N ALA A 274 0.58 -26.64 12.75
CA ALA A 274 0.39 -25.30 13.27
C ALA A 274 1.75 -24.72 13.72
N VAL A 275 2.18 -23.65 13.06
CA VAL A 275 3.40 -22.91 13.40
C VAL A 275 3.00 -21.72 14.25
N VAL A 276 3.58 -21.57 15.45
CA VAL A 276 3.32 -20.42 16.33
C VAL A 276 3.66 -19.15 15.57
N LYS A 277 2.69 -18.23 15.50
CA LYS A 277 2.90 -16.97 14.82
C LYS A 277 3.57 -15.98 15.76
N VAL A 278 4.88 -15.79 15.58
CA VAL A 278 5.64 -14.73 16.23
C VAL A 278 5.08 -13.35 15.85
N ASN A 279 5.02 -12.43 16.81
CA ASN A 279 4.48 -11.08 16.65
C ASN A 279 5.59 -10.05 16.49
N GLY A 280 6.10 -9.91 15.26
CA GLY A 280 7.07 -8.89 14.89
C GLY A 280 6.67 -8.17 13.61
N PHE A 281 7.67 -7.69 12.87
CA PHE A 281 7.50 -7.27 11.48
C PHE A 281 8.30 -8.15 10.53
N LEU A 282 7.81 -8.29 9.29
CA LEU A 282 8.49 -9.10 8.28
C LEU A 282 9.76 -8.42 7.78
N GLY A 283 10.90 -9.05 8.07
CA GLY A 283 12.18 -8.80 7.45
C GLY A 283 12.45 -9.76 6.29
N VAL A 284 13.04 -9.23 5.22
CA VAL A 284 13.26 -9.96 3.96
C VAL A 284 14.73 -9.79 3.55
N CYS A 285 15.43 -10.90 3.34
CA CYS A 285 16.84 -10.92 2.93
C CYS A 285 17.00 -11.74 1.64
N THR A 286 17.72 -11.24 0.65
CA THR A 286 18.03 -12.00 -0.57
C THR A 286 19.40 -11.62 -1.09
N HIS A 287 20.31 -12.58 -1.17
CA HIS A 287 21.58 -12.39 -1.85
C HIS A 287 21.39 -12.60 -3.34
N VAL A 288 21.70 -11.58 -4.14
CA VAL A 288 21.43 -11.59 -5.58
C VAL A 288 22.63 -12.10 -6.36
N ARG A 289 22.44 -13.19 -7.13
CA ARG A 289 23.43 -13.70 -8.08
C ARG A 289 22.73 -14.04 -9.40
N LEU A 290 22.60 -13.06 -10.26
CA LEU A 290 21.98 -13.21 -11.57
C LEU A 290 22.87 -14.04 -12.52
N PRO A 291 22.29 -14.86 -13.41
CA PRO A 291 23.02 -15.49 -14.50
C PRO A 291 23.46 -14.45 -15.54
N GLU A 292 24.49 -14.77 -16.33
CA GLU A 292 25.11 -13.83 -17.30
C GLU A 292 24.15 -13.35 -18.39
N ASP A 293 23.15 -14.17 -18.73
CA ASP A 293 22.11 -13.86 -19.72
C ASP A 293 20.96 -13.02 -19.15
N HIS A 294 20.95 -12.74 -17.85
CA HIS A 294 19.95 -11.87 -17.23
C HIS A 294 20.16 -10.42 -17.70
N PRO A 295 19.11 -9.68 -18.11
CA PRO A 295 19.26 -8.33 -18.65
C PRO A 295 19.84 -7.31 -17.66
N SER A 296 19.67 -7.56 -16.35
CA SER A 296 20.28 -6.78 -15.27
C SER A 296 21.60 -7.37 -14.72
N PHE A 297 22.24 -8.29 -15.45
CA PHE A 297 23.57 -8.77 -15.06
C PHE A 297 24.56 -7.59 -15.02
N GLY A 298 25.34 -7.48 -13.94
CA GLY A 298 26.24 -6.34 -13.71
C GLY A 298 25.57 -5.08 -13.13
N ALA A 299 24.26 -5.10 -12.86
CA ALA A 299 23.58 -3.99 -12.19
C ALA A 299 24.14 -3.76 -10.77
N ALA A 300 23.91 -2.56 -10.21
CA ALA A 300 24.50 -2.13 -8.94
C ALA A 300 24.14 -3.02 -7.74
N PHE A 301 23.11 -3.86 -7.85
CA PHE A 301 22.66 -4.80 -6.82
C PHE A 301 23.20 -6.24 -7.02
N GLN A 302 23.86 -6.55 -8.14
CA GLN A 302 24.45 -7.86 -8.40
C GLN A 302 25.52 -8.20 -7.36
N GLY A 303 25.51 -9.43 -6.84
CA GLY A 303 26.44 -9.90 -5.82
C GLY A 303 26.22 -9.28 -4.44
N LYS A 304 25.10 -8.58 -4.21
CA LYS A 304 24.78 -7.94 -2.93
C LYS A 304 23.59 -8.62 -2.25
N THR A 305 23.60 -8.55 -0.93
CA THR A 305 22.44 -8.88 -0.11
C THR A 305 21.49 -7.69 -0.04
N LEU A 306 20.26 -7.90 -0.48
CA LEU A 306 19.18 -6.94 -0.37
C LEU A 306 18.39 -7.20 0.92
N TYR A 307 18.23 -6.15 1.73
CA TYR A 307 17.41 -6.15 2.94
C TYR A 307 16.17 -5.30 2.68
N SER A 308 14.99 -5.84 2.92
CA SER A 308 13.74 -5.15 2.63
C SER A 308 12.63 -5.52 3.60
N THR A 309 11.54 -4.78 3.51
CA THR A 309 10.27 -5.07 4.16
C THR A 309 9.17 -5.17 3.11
N THR A 310 7.93 -5.45 3.53
CA THR A 310 6.77 -5.52 2.61
C THR A 310 6.53 -4.28 1.74
N GLY A 311 7.15 -3.13 2.02
CA GLY A 311 6.87 -1.88 1.30
C GLY A 311 8.07 -1.00 0.95
N SER A 312 9.30 -1.41 1.26
CA SER A 312 10.48 -0.57 1.00
C SER A 312 11.80 -1.34 1.09
N LEU A 313 12.75 -0.93 0.25
CA LEU A 313 14.18 -1.23 0.36
C LEU A 313 14.93 -0.15 1.17
N ASP A 314 14.35 1.05 1.32
CA ASP A 314 15.06 2.23 1.87
C ASP A 314 14.45 2.81 3.17
N SER A 315 13.62 2.05 3.88
CA SER A 315 13.00 2.52 5.14
C SER A 315 13.90 2.24 6.35
N GLY A 316 13.72 2.96 7.46
CA GLY A 316 14.40 2.61 8.72
C GLY A 316 14.14 1.16 9.17
N PHE A 317 12.95 0.61 8.90
CA PHE A 317 12.68 -0.82 9.09
C PHE A 317 13.56 -1.74 8.23
N ALA A 318 13.95 -1.34 7.01
CA ALA A 318 14.82 -2.16 6.16
C ALA A 318 16.27 -2.15 6.71
N GLU A 319 16.69 -1.02 7.28
CA GLU A 319 17.95 -0.91 8.02
C GLU A 319 17.92 -1.77 9.29
N MET A 320 16.81 -1.79 10.04
CA MET A 320 16.64 -2.72 11.17
C MET A 320 16.79 -4.18 10.74
N VAL A 321 16.18 -4.58 9.61
CA VAL A 321 16.38 -5.94 9.05
C VAL A 321 17.86 -6.20 8.80
N GLN A 322 18.56 -5.27 8.16
CA GLN A 322 20.01 -5.40 7.92
C GLN A 322 20.79 -5.56 9.24
N ASN A 323 20.49 -4.77 10.26
CA ASN A 323 21.16 -4.84 11.56
C ASN A 323 20.95 -6.20 12.24
N HIS A 324 19.74 -6.77 12.16
CA HIS A 324 19.44 -8.07 12.75
C HIS A 324 19.98 -9.25 11.94
N CYS A 325 20.06 -9.13 10.61
CA CYS A 325 20.29 -10.25 9.69
C CYS A 325 21.67 -10.25 9.01
N SER A 326 22.44 -9.17 9.05
CA SER A 326 23.79 -9.10 8.41
C SER A 326 24.75 -10.17 8.92
N ARG A 327 24.66 -10.57 10.19
CA ARG A 327 25.40 -11.70 10.77
C ARG A 327 25.14 -13.05 10.06
N TYR A 328 24.06 -13.18 9.30
CA TYR A 328 23.70 -14.39 8.56
C TYR A 328 24.07 -14.31 7.07
N GLU A 329 24.84 -13.31 6.65
CA GLU A 329 25.11 -13.05 5.23
C GLU A 329 25.78 -14.23 4.51
N ASN A 330 26.68 -14.95 5.16
CA ASN A 330 27.29 -16.16 4.61
C ASN A 330 26.23 -17.21 4.20
N ILE A 331 25.16 -17.37 4.99
CA ILE A 331 24.06 -18.29 4.67
C ILE A 331 23.33 -17.82 3.42
N PHE A 332 23.09 -16.51 3.29
CA PHE A 332 22.43 -15.98 2.10
C PHE A 332 23.30 -16.15 0.84
N MET A 333 24.62 -16.08 0.98
CA MET A 333 25.57 -16.32 -0.12
C MET A 333 25.63 -17.80 -0.53
N ASP A 334 25.46 -18.74 0.41
CA ASP A 334 25.38 -20.19 0.15
C ASP A 334 24.09 -20.54 -0.62
N TYR A 335 23.03 -19.76 -0.42
CA TYR A 335 21.72 -19.92 -1.06
C TYR A 335 21.34 -18.66 -1.86
N PRO A 336 22.10 -18.32 -2.92
CA PRO A 336 21.80 -17.13 -3.71
C PRO A 336 20.43 -17.26 -4.38
N ASN A 337 19.78 -16.12 -4.59
CA ASN A 337 18.42 -16.02 -5.15
C ASN A 337 17.37 -16.83 -4.39
N HIS A 338 17.60 -17.06 -3.10
CA HIS A 338 16.57 -17.47 -2.16
C HIS A 338 16.22 -16.28 -1.27
N THR A 339 14.92 -16.03 -1.13
CA THR A 339 14.40 -14.99 -0.27
C THR A 339 14.16 -15.55 1.12
N PHE A 340 15.04 -15.21 2.06
CA PHE A 340 14.91 -15.53 3.48
C PHE A 340 13.96 -14.55 4.16
N LEU A 341 13.05 -15.09 4.95
CA LEU A 341 11.96 -14.36 5.57
C LEU A 341 12.07 -14.54 7.09
N PHE A 342 12.21 -13.43 7.79
CA PHE A 342 12.34 -13.40 9.24
C PHE A 342 11.20 -12.59 9.85
N GLU A 343 10.68 -13.04 10.99
CA GLU A 343 9.94 -12.15 11.88
C GLU A 343 10.99 -11.44 12.76
N ILE A 344 11.07 -10.11 12.63
CA ILE A 344 11.99 -9.26 13.40
C ILE A 344 11.23 -8.69 14.59
N CYS A 345 11.78 -8.94 15.78
CA CYS A 345 11.32 -8.38 17.05
C CYS A 345 12.42 -7.43 17.55
N ASP A 346 12.21 -6.12 17.37
CA ASP A 346 13.18 -5.09 17.76
C ASP A 346 12.68 -4.32 19.00
N PRO A 347 13.55 -3.98 19.97
CA PRO A 347 13.15 -3.21 21.15
C PRO A 347 12.52 -1.84 20.83
N SER A 348 12.88 -1.24 19.69
CA SER A 348 12.32 0.05 19.25
C SER A 348 10.99 -0.07 18.51
N ASP A 349 10.58 -1.29 18.13
CA ASP A 349 9.33 -1.59 17.44
C ASP A 349 8.47 -2.54 18.28
N VAL A 350 7.80 -1.98 19.28
CA VAL A 350 7.00 -2.75 20.22
C VAL A 350 5.71 -3.23 19.57
N HIS A 351 5.49 -4.54 19.62
CA HIS A 351 4.27 -5.19 19.14
C HIS A 351 3.32 -5.59 20.29
N ILE A 352 2.18 -6.19 19.94
CA ILE A 352 1.10 -6.48 20.88
C ILE A 352 1.49 -7.63 21.83
N ILE A 353 2.16 -8.65 21.32
CA ILE A 353 2.68 -9.77 22.12
C ILE A 353 4.14 -9.48 22.44
N ARG A 354 4.53 -9.73 23.68
CA ARG A 354 5.93 -9.66 24.09
C ARG A 354 6.66 -10.87 23.52
N GLU A 355 7.58 -10.60 22.61
CA GLU A 355 8.43 -11.60 21.98
C GLU A 355 9.87 -11.42 22.45
N GLU A 356 10.64 -12.50 22.45
CA GLU A 356 12.09 -12.41 22.55
C GLU A 356 12.68 -11.67 21.35
N PHE A 357 13.53 -10.68 21.61
CA PHE A 357 14.13 -9.86 20.57
C PHE A 357 15.07 -10.65 19.65
N GLY A 358 15.16 -10.20 18.39
CA GLY A 358 16.02 -10.76 17.36
C GLY A 358 15.26 -11.12 16.09
N ALA A 359 15.91 -11.96 15.27
CA ALA A 359 15.35 -12.45 14.02
C ALA A 359 14.99 -13.94 14.13
N THR A 360 13.71 -14.25 13.88
CA THR A 360 13.21 -15.63 13.84
C THR A 360 12.97 -16.02 12.39
N LEU A 361 13.63 -17.07 11.89
CA LEU A 361 13.42 -17.56 10.52
C LEU A 361 12.01 -18.14 10.41
N ILE A 362 11.21 -17.61 9.49
CA ILE A 362 9.82 -18.04 9.28
C ILE A 362 9.57 -18.57 7.86
N GLY A 363 10.50 -18.39 6.92
CA GLY A 363 10.43 -19.04 5.63
C GLY A 363 11.58 -18.73 4.69
N ILE A 364 11.63 -19.50 3.61
CA ILE A 364 12.53 -19.31 2.47
C ILE A 364 11.71 -19.55 1.21
N VAL A 365 11.87 -18.67 0.23
CA VAL A 365 11.21 -18.76 -1.08
C VAL A 365 12.25 -18.70 -2.18
N GLU A 366 12.23 -19.67 -3.09
CA GLU A 366 13.05 -19.64 -4.31
C GLU A 366 12.56 -18.53 -5.25
N VAL A 367 13.44 -17.61 -5.64
CA VAL A 367 13.04 -16.46 -6.48
C VAL A 367 12.59 -16.89 -7.87
N ALA A 368 13.17 -17.95 -8.44
CA ALA A 368 12.85 -18.41 -9.79
C ALA A 368 11.45 -19.04 -9.88
N THR A 369 11.12 -19.91 -8.93
CA THR A 369 9.91 -20.77 -8.98
C THR A 369 8.79 -20.25 -8.09
N GLY A 370 9.11 -19.46 -7.06
CA GLY A 370 8.17 -19.14 -5.99
C GLY A 370 7.88 -20.31 -5.05
N ARG A 371 8.62 -21.42 -5.15
CA ARG A 371 8.52 -22.52 -4.22
C ARG A 371 8.92 -22.06 -2.83
N GLN A 372 7.99 -22.18 -1.90
CA GLN A 372 8.26 -21.99 -0.48
C GLN A 372 8.82 -23.30 0.10
N TRP A 373 9.88 -23.19 0.90
CA TRP A 373 10.41 -24.32 1.66
C TRP A 373 9.41 -24.76 2.73
N CYS A 374 9.28 -26.06 2.95
CA CYS A 374 8.46 -26.60 4.02
C CYS A 374 9.16 -26.45 5.39
N GLU A 375 8.39 -26.59 6.47
CA GLU A 375 8.90 -26.39 7.83
C GLU A 375 10.08 -27.34 8.16
N ASP A 376 10.08 -28.57 7.64
CA ASP A 376 11.19 -29.52 7.86
C ASP A 376 12.49 -29.08 7.16
N GLU A 377 12.40 -28.45 5.98
CA GLU A 377 13.57 -27.87 5.31
C GLU A 377 14.13 -26.68 6.11
N LEU A 378 13.24 -25.83 6.64
CA LEU A 378 13.61 -24.69 7.48
C LEU A 378 14.24 -25.11 8.80
N ASP A 379 13.69 -26.11 9.47
CA ASP A 379 14.19 -26.61 10.75
C ASP A 379 15.57 -27.27 10.60
N LYS A 380 15.80 -28.01 9.50
CA LYS A 380 17.13 -28.57 9.18
C LYS A 380 18.17 -27.48 8.98
N LEU A 381 17.84 -26.45 8.19
CA LEU A 381 18.75 -25.33 7.97
C LEU A 381 19.02 -24.57 9.27
N ALA A 382 17.97 -24.35 10.07
CA ALA A 382 18.09 -23.67 11.34
C ALA A 382 18.97 -24.44 12.33
N ALA A 383 18.85 -25.76 12.40
CA ALA A 383 19.72 -26.60 13.21
C ALA A 383 21.18 -26.54 12.74
N GLN A 384 21.41 -26.51 11.43
CA GLN A 384 22.77 -26.43 10.85
C GLN A 384 23.46 -25.11 11.17
N TYR A 385 22.74 -23.99 11.12
CA TYR A 385 23.33 -22.64 11.24
C TYR A 385 22.97 -21.91 12.54
N GLY A 386 22.26 -22.56 13.47
CA GLY A 386 21.85 -21.97 14.75
C GLY A 386 20.82 -20.84 14.61
N LEU A 387 19.90 -20.93 13.65
CA LEU A 387 18.86 -19.93 13.45
C LEU A 387 17.67 -20.18 14.38
N LYS A 388 17.07 -19.11 14.91
CA LYS A 388 15.85 -19.21 15.70
C LYS A 388 14.66 -19.59 14.81
N ARG A 389 13.80 -20.49 15.30
CA ARG A 389 12.58 -20.97 14.64
C ARG A 389 11.38 -20.86 15.57
N PRO A 390 10.16 -20.63 15.04
CA PRO A 390 8.94 -20.75 15.81
C PRO A 390 8.67 -22.21 16.21
N GLN A 391 7.92 -22.41 17.30
CA GLN A 391 7.44 -23.73 17.67
C GLN A 391 6.43 -24.26 16.64
N VAL A 392 6.49 -25.55 16.34
CA VAL A 392 5.58 -26.24 15.42
C VAL A 392 4.86 -27.38 16.14
N ILE A 393 3.54 -27.43 15.98
CA ILE A 393 2.69 -28.55 16.40
C ILE A 393 2.35 -29.33 15.13
N LYS A 394 2.76 -30.60 15.05
CA LYS A 394 2.56 -31.44 13.86
C LYS A 394 1.35 -32.37 14.02
N ASN A 395 0.63 -32.58 12.91
CA ASN A 395 -0.45 -33.55 12.79
C ASN A 395 -1.54 -33.42 13.88
N ILE A 396 -1.93 -32.19 14.23
CA ILE A 396 -3.05 -31.93 15.14
C ILE A 396 -4.35 -31.86 14.33
N THR A 397 -5.47 -32.34 14.89
CA THR A 397 -6.78 -32.13 14.25
C THR A 397 -7.17 -30.66 14.31
N PHE A 398 -7.84 -30.16 13.28
CA PHE A 398 -8.25 -28.76 13.23
C PHE A 398 -9.14 -28.36 14.43
N GLY A 399 -10.06 -29.24 14.87
CA GLY A 399 -10.90 -29.00 16.05
C GLY A 399 -10.09 -28.88 17.35
N ALA A 400 -9.06 -29.72 17.54
CA ALA A 400 -8.18 -29.62 18.70
C ALA A 400 -7.33 -28.33 18.65
N LEU A 401 -6.87 -27.93 17.46
CA LEU A 401 -6.17 -26.64 17.28
C LEU A 401 -7.08 -25.44 17.61
N GLN A 402 -8.37 -25.49 17.24
CA GLN A 402 -9.33 -24.46 17.60
C GLN A 402 -9.58 -24.39 19.11
N ALA A 403 -9.63 -25.53 19.80
CA ALA A 403 -9.72 -25.56 21.26
C ALA A 403 -8.47 -24.95 21.91
N LEU A 404 -7.27 -25.33 21.44
CA LEU A 404 -5.99 -24.76 21.91
C LEU A 404 -5.91 -23.25 21.66
N LEU A 405 -6.37 -22.77 20.50
CA LEU A 405 -6.33 -21.35 20.14
C LEU A 405 -7.01 -20.44 21.18
N LYS A 406 -8.00 -20.95 21.93
CA LYS A 406 -8.72 -20.19 22.96
C LYS A 406 -7.85 -19.86 24.18
N THR A 407 -6.83 -20.67 24.46
CA THR A 407 -6.05 -20.59 25.71
C THR A 407 -4.64 -20.03 25.52
N VAL A 408 -4.19 -19.82 24.28
CA VAL A 408 -2.83 -19.30 24.03
C VAL A 408 -2.72 -17.80 24.24
N GLU A 409 -1.59 -17.36 24.81
CA GLU A 409 -1.27 -15.94 25.03
C GLU A 409 -0.43 -15.32 23.90
N HIS A 410 -0.08 -16.09 22.86
CA HIS A 410 0.63 -15.59 21.68
C HIS A 410 -0.34 -15.18 20.55
N GLU A 411 0.17 -14.62 19.44
CA GLU A 411 -0.68 -14.05 18.38
C GLU A 411 -1.61 -15.08 17.72
N GLY A 412 -1.17 -16.33 17.63
CA GLY A 412 -1.95 -17.46 17.10
C GLY A 412 -1.06 -18.38 16.28
N PHE A 413 -1.59 -18.92 15.17
CA PHE A 413 -0.88 -19.90 14.36
C PHE A 413 -0.93 -19.57 12.86
N MET A 414 0.15 -19.88 12.15
CA MET A 414 0.12 -20.13 10.71
C MET A 414 -0.21 -21.61 10.51
N VAL A 415 -1.27 -21.91 9.76
CA VAL A 415 -1.81 -23.27 9.62
C VAL A 415 -1.49 -23.80 8.23
N PHE A 416 -0.91 -25.00 8.20
CA PHE A 416 -0.54 -25.72 7.00
C PHE A 416 -1.28 -27.05 6.96
N ASP A 417 -1.60 -27.50 5.75
CA ASP A 417 -2.07 -28.86 5.54
C ASP A 417 -0.99 -29.87 6.00
N ALA A 418 -1.40 -30.92 6.71
CA ALA A 418 -0.45 -31.90 7.21
C ALA A 418 0.17 -32.76 6.10
N GLU A 419 -0.55 -33.02 5.02
CA GLU A 419 -0.14 -33.88 3.91
C GLU A 419 0.55 -33.07 2.80
N SER A 420 -0.17 -32.13 2.20
CA SER A 420 0.33 -31.33 1.06
C SER A 420 1.35 -30.28 1.47
N LYS A 421 1.45 -29.98 2.78
CA LYS A 421 2.28 -28.90 3.35
C LYS A 421 1.90 -27.49 2.86
N GLU A 422 0.76 -27.35 2.20
CA GLU A 422 0.27 -26.06 1.71
C GLU A 422 -0.13 -25.16 2.89
N MET A 423 0.23 -23.86 2.82
CA MET A 423 -0.21 -22.88 3.82
C MET A 423 -1.68 -22.51 3.58
N LEU A 424 -2.55 -22.87 4.52
CA LEU A 424 -4.00 -22.75 4.36
C LEU A 424 -4.52 -21.36 4.77
N PHE A 425 -4.17 -20.91 5.97
CA PHE A 425 -4.63 -19.66 6.56
C PHE A 425 -3.86 -19.32 7.84
N LYS A 426 -4.14 -18.14 8.40
CA LYS A 426 -3.72 -17.74 9.74
C LYS A 426 -4.89 -17.82 10.73
N LEU A 427 -4.64 -18.37 11.90
CA LEU A 427 -5.53 -18.33 13.08
C LEU A 427 -5.00 -17.29 14.06
N LYS A 428 -5.89 -16.47 14.61
CA LYS A 428 -5.56 -15.44 15.61
C LYS A 428 -6.22 -15.78 16.92
N SER A 429 -5.45 -15.72 18.01
CA SER A 429 -5.98 -16.02 19.33
C SER A 429 -6.95 -14.92 19.78
N PRO A 430 -7.99 -15.26 20.57
CA PRO A 430 -8.84 -14.28 21.20
C PRO A 430 -8.04 -13.29 22.06
N TYR A 431 -7.03 -13.77 22.80
CA TYR A 431 -6.09 -12.96 23.58
C TYR A 431 -5.46 -11.83 22.74
N TYR A 432 -4.87 -12.16 21.59
CA TYR A 432 -4.30 -11.16 20.71
C TYR A 432 -5.35 -10.19 20.13
N LEU A 433 -6.48 -10.73 19.68
CA LEU A 433 -7.52 -9.93 19.03
C LEU A 433 -8.12 -8.91 19.98
N ILE A 434 -8.42 -9.28 21.23
CA ILE A 434 -8.99 -8.37 22.22
C ILE A 434 -7.98 -7.31 22.66
N SER A 435 -6.72 -7.69 22.92
CA SER A 435 -5.65 -6.74 23.27
C SER A 435 -5.42 -5.73 22.14
N LYS A 436 -5.41 -6.19 20.88
CA LYS A 436 -5.29 -5.30 19.71
C LYS A 436 -6.49 -4.37 19.56
N PHE A 437 -7.70 -4.91 19.74
CA PHE A 437 -8.93 -4.17 19.54
C PHE A 437 -9.07 -3.03 20.55
N LEU A 438 -8.82 -3.32 21.83
CA LEU A 438 -8.96 -2.37 22.93
C LEU A 438 -7.72 -1.48 23.09
N GLY A 439 -6.51 -1.98 22.85
CA GLY A 439 -5.27 -1.20 22.90
C GLY A 439 -5.27 -0.01 21.92
N ARG A 440 -5.89 -0.20 20.74
CA ARG A 440 -6.07 0.85 19.71
C ARG A 440 -7.29 1.74 19.92
N SER A 441 -7.88 1.73 21.10
CA SER A 441 -9.00 2.60 21.43
C SER A 441 -8.53 4.02 21.70
N LYS A 442 -9.40 4.97 21.32
CA LYS A 442 -9.28 6.38 21.62
C LYS A 442 -10.50 6.80 22.44
N SER A 443 -10.39 7.92 23.15
CA SER A 443 -11.46 8.41 24.02
C SER A 443 -12.82 8.55 23.33
N ASP A 444 -12.81 8.93 22.05
CA ASP A 444 -14.00 9.10 21.20
C ASP A 444 -14.71 7.78 20.83
N ASN A 445 -14.01 6.65 20.84
CA ASN A 445 -14.55 5.36 20.40
C ASN A 445 -14.56 4.28 21.48
N LEU A 446 -13.88 4.49 22.61
CA LEU A 446 -13.77 3.52 23.69
C LEU A 446 -15.14 3.09 24.21
N GLY A 447 -16.07 4.03 24.42
CA GLY A 447 -17.42 3.71 24.90
C GLY A 447 -18.17 2.72 24.01
N ARG A 448 -18.00 2.80 22.68
CA ARG A 448 -18.59 1.84 21.75
C ARG A 448 -17.90 0.47 21.81
N LYS A 449 -16.59 0.44 22.07
CA LYS A 449 -15.80 -0.80 22.18
C LYS A 449 -16.00 -1.55 23.50
N LEU A 450 -16.47 -0.85 24.53
CA LEU A 450 -16.84 -1.43 25.84
C LEU A 450 -18.30 -1.93 25.88
N ASP A 451 -18.99 -1.94 24.74
CA ASP A 451 -20.33 -2.50 24.66
C ASP A 451 -20.27 -4.04 24.72
N LYS A 452 -20.67 -4.61 25.87
CA LYS A 452 -20.69 -6.06 26.11
C LYS A 452 -21.43 -6.85 25.03
N ARG A 453 -22.41 -6.25 24.34
CA ARG A 453 -23.14 -6.91 23.24
C ARG A 453 -22.28 -7.19 22.00
N GLN A 454 -21.06 -6.66 21.94
CA GLN A 454 -20.13 -6.80 20.82
C GLN A 454 -18.95 -7.74 21.11
N VAL A 455 -18.89 -8.34 22.31
CA VAL A 455 -17.81 -9.23 22.73
C VAL A 455 -18.38 -10.48 23.40
N ASP A 456 -17.65 -11.59 23.35
CA ASP A 456 -18.05 -12.82 24.04
C ASP A 456 -18.04 -12.62 25.57
N GLU A 457 -18.92 -13.34 26.29
CA GLU A 457 -19.09 -13.19 27.75
C GLU A 457 -17.82 -13.42 28.57
N GLU A 458 -16.88 -14.22 28.05
CA GLU A 458 -15.56 -14.48 28.65
C GLU A 458 -14.75 -13.18 28.83
N PHE A 459 -15.02 -12.14 28.03
CA PHE A 459 -14.35 -10.85 28.12
C PHE A 459 -15.11 -9.82 28.97
N TYR A 460 -16.30 -10.11 29.48
CA TYR A 460 -17.05 -9.15 30.29
C TYR A 460 -16.29 -8.62 31.51
N PRO A 461 -15.51 -9.45 32.26
CA PRO A 461 -14.69 -8.94 33.36
C PRO A 461 -13.65 -7.93 32.90
N LEU A 462 -13.04 -8.13 31.73
CA LEU A 462 -12.08 -7.18 31.15
C LEU A 462 -12.77 -5.87 30.76
N ILE A 463 -13.96 -5.95 30.16
CA ILE A 463 -14.74 -4.77 29.80
C ILE A 463 -15.10 -3.96 31.04
N ASP A 464 -15.53 -4.61 32.12
CA ASP A 464 -15.84 -3.95 33.39
C ASP A 464 -14.59 -3.31 33.99
N HIS A 465 -13.47 -4.02 34.00
CA HIS A 465 -12.21 -3.49 34.50
C HIS A 465 -11.76 -2.23 33.77
N ILE A 466 -11.88 -2.18 32.43
CA ILE A 466 -11.55 -0.98 31.66
C ILE A 466 -12.58 0.13 31.89
N ALA A 467 -13.87 -0.20 32.02
CA ALA A 467 -14.92 0.78 32.28
C ALA A 467 -14.74 1.47 33.64
N GLU A 468 -14.38 0.71 34.68
CA GLU A 468 -14.05 1.20 36.02
C GLU A 468 -12.80 2.08 36.02
N ASN A 469 -11.80 1.74 35.19
CA ASN A 469 -10.53 2.46 35.09
C ASN A 469 -10.47 3.40 33.88
N LYS A 470 -11.62 3.84 33.35
CA LYS A 470 -11.71 4.52 32.05
C LYS A 470 -10.88 5.80 31.94
N ALA A 471 -10.81 6.61 33.00
CA ALA A 471 -10.04 7.85 32.99
C ALA A 471 -8.55 7.54 32.81
N TYR A 472 -8.01 6.71 33.70
CA TYR A 472 -6.62 6.24 33.66
C TYR A 472 -6.30 5.54 32.33
N PHE A 473 -7.15 4.61 31.89
CA PHE A 473 -6.95 3.88 30.64
C PHE A 473 -6.88 4.81 29.42
N ASN A 474 -7.57 5.95 29.41
CA ASN A 474 -7.49 6.91 28.30
C ASN A 474 -6.20 7.73 28.28
N GLU A 475 -5.53 7.88 29.42
CA GLU A 475 -4.24 8.56 29.53
C GLU A 475 -3.09 7.69 29.02
N LEU A 476 -3.27 6.37 29.07
CA LEU A 476 -2.29 5.38 28.58
C LEU A 476 -2.08 5.46 27.06
N GLY A 477 -0.82 5.35 26.64
CA GLY A 477 -0.42 5.05 25.27
C GLY A 477 -0.88 3.67 24.82
N GLU A 478 -0.82 3.38 23.51
CA GLU A 478 -1.29 2.10 22.94
C GLU A 478 -0.64 0.88 23.62
N LEU A 479 0.68 0.95 23.88
CA LEU A 479 1.43 -0.15 24.50
C LEU A 479 1.09 -0.34 25.98
N GLU A 480 0.90 0.76 26.71
CA GLU A 480 0.52 0.72 28.12
C GLU A 480 -0.91 0.18 28.28
N LYS A 481 -1.82 0.54 27.36
CA LYS A 481 -3.16 -0.07 27.29
C LYS A 481 -3.09 -1.57 27.05
N ILE A 482 -2.23 -2.02 26.13
CA ILE A 482 -2.04 -3.44 25.84
C ILE A 482 -1.52 -4.17 27.09
N ALA A 483 -0.50 -3.62 27.75
CA ALA A 483 0.02 -4.19 28.99
C ALA A 483 -1.06 -4.28 30.08
N PHE A 484 -1.83 -3.20 30.28
CA PHE A 484 -2.96 -3.16 31.22
C PHE A 484 -3.98 -4.28 30.95
N ILE A 485 -4.34 -4.50 29.68
CA ILE A 485 -5.27 -5.57 29.28
C ILE A 485 -4.67 -6.95 29.57
N GLN A 486 -3.41 -7.15 29.19
CA GLN A 486 -2.74 -8.45 29.29
C GLN A 486 -2.51 -8.88 30.74
N GLU A 487 -2.10 -7.96 31.61
CA GLU A 487 -1.94 -8.20 33.05
C GLU A 487 -3.27 -8.61 33.69
N PHE A 488 -4.39 -8.02 33.26
CA PHE A 488 -5.71 -8.42 33.73
C PHE A 488 -6.08 -9.83 33.26
N LEU A 489 -5.91 -10.13 31.96
CA LEU A 489 -6.23 -11.44 31.39
C LEU A 489 -5.45 -12.57 32.07
N GLN A 490 -4.15 -12.34 32.37
CA GLN A 490 -3.32 -13.32 33.09
C GLN A 490 -3.82 -13.57 34.51
N LYS A 491 -4.25 -12.52 35.23
CA LYS A 491 -4.80 -12.67 36.59
C LYS A 491 -6.10 -13.47 36.62
N VAL A 492 -6.98 -13.26 35.63
CA VAL A 492 -8.26 -13.96 35.54
C VAL A 492 -8.08 -15.43 35.16
N GLN A 493 -7.06 -15.77 34.37
CA GLN A 493 -6.76 -17.16 34.00
C GLN A 493 -6.05 -17.95 35.12
N ALA A 494 -5.38 -17.26 36.05
CA ALA A 494 -4.68 -17.87 37.18
C ALA A 494 -5.55 -18.08 38.43
N ALA A 495 -6.77 -17.50 38.45
CA ALA A 495 -7.77 -17.63 39.52
C ALA A 495 -8.80 -18.70 39.16
#